data_AF-E4VP63-F1
#
_entry.id   AF-E4VP63-F1
#
_cell.length_a   1.000
_cell.length_b   1.000
_cell.length_c   1.000
_cell.angle_alpha   90.00
_cell.angle_beta   90.00
_cell.angle_gamma   90.00
#
_symmetry.space_group_name_H-M   'P 1'
#
loop_
_entity.id
_entity.type
_entity.pdbx_description
1 polymer ?
#
loop_
_entity_poly.entity_id
_entity_poly.type
_entity_poly.pdbx_seq_one_letter_code
_entity_poly.pdbx_strand_id
1 'polypeptide(L)'
;MKFVLFGMIVTLFTLIGSIRGDSGNYPTNYYGHKYSCTILGENKYCRDICKLHGVYYGYCYNSRCWCENLPDKDVTIFDAVENYCKKNNPNFKAN
;
A
#
# COMPACT_ATOMS: atom_id res chain seq x y z
N MET A 1 -7.31 -40.93 -22.14
CA MET A 1 -6.34 -39.86 -22.51
C MET A 1 -6.98 -38.48 -22.75
N LYS A 2 -8.29 -38.35 -23.02
CA LYS A 2 -8.96 -37.03 -23.21
C LYS A 2 -9.20 -36.24 -21.91
N PHE A 3 -9.45 -36.91 -20.78
CA PHE A 3 -9.70 -36.26 -19.49
C PHE A 3 -8.44 -35.66 -18.83
N VAL A 4 -7.25 -36.16 -19.18
CA VAL A 4 -5.97 -35.66 -18.66
C VAL A 4 -5.64 -34.28 -19.26
N LEU A 5 -5.96 -34.07 -20.54
CA LEU A 5 -5.80 -32.79 -21.23
C LEU A 5 -6.72 -31.70 -20.67
N PHE A 6 -7.94 -32.05 -20.26
CA PHE A 6 -8.87 -31.11 -19.63
C PHE A 6 -8.41 -30.69 -18.23
N GLY A 7 -7.83 -31.61 -17.44
CA GLY A 7 -7.29 -31.30 -16.11
C GLY A 7 -6.10 -30.33 -16.14
N MET A 8 -5.21 -30.46 -17.12
CA MET A 8 -4.06 -29.55 -17.29
C MET A 8 -4.46 -28.10 -17.58
N ILE A 9 -5.53 -27.89 -18.34
CA ILE A 9 -6.03 -26.56 -18.68
C ILE A 9 -6.58 -25.86 -17.43
N VAL A 10 -7.32 -26.58 -16.57
CA VAL A 10 -7.90 -25.99 -15.34
C VAL A 10 -6.80 -25.54 -14.35
N THR A 11 -5.69 -26.28 -14.25
CA THR A 11 -4.55 -25.90 -13.38
C THR A 11 -3.79 -24.67 -13.87
N LEU A 12 -3.85 -24.36 -15.17
CA LEU A 12 -3.21 -23.16 -15.73
C LEU A 12 -3.99 -21.87 -15.38
N PHE A 13 -5.33 -21.95 -15.27
CA PHE A 13 -6.16 -20.80 -14.92
C PHE A 13 -6.12 -20.43 -13.43
N THR A 14 -5.85 -21.38 -12.54
CA THR A 14 -5.71 -21.10 -11.09
C THR A 14 -4.45 -20.30 -10.74
N LEU A 15 -3.45 -20.25 -11.63
CA LEU A 15 -2.22 -19.47 -11.44
C LEU A 15 -2.33 -18.01 -11.90
N ILE A 16 -3.45 -17.61 -12.54
CA ILE A 16 -3.66 -16.24 -13.01
C ILE A 16 -4.18 -15.34 -11.87
N GLY A 17 -4.72 -15.95 -10.81
CA GLY A 17 -5.19 -15.24 -9.61
C GLY A 17 -4.06 -15.00 -8.62
N SER A 18 -3.18 -14.02 -8.87
CA SER A 18 -2.46 -13.18 -7.86
C SER A 18 -1.31 -12.34 -8.45
N ILE A 19 -1.40 -11.86 -9.71
CA ILE A 19 -0.42 -10.87 -10.24
C ILE A 19 -0.91 -9.43 -10.00
N ARG A 20 -1.82 -9.22 -9.05
CA ARG A 20 -1.93 -7.93 -8.39
C ARG A 20 -0.88 -7.93 -7.30
N GLY A 21 0.38 -7.74 -7.68
CA GLY A 21 1.35 -7.25 -6.71
C GLY A 21 0.77 -5.93 -6.24
N ASP A 22 0.24 -5.89 -5.02
CA ASP A 22 -0.41 -4.70 -4.50
C ASP A 22 0.59 -3.55 -4.61
N SER A 23 0.40 -2.68 -5.60
CA SER A 23 1.22 -1.50 -5.77
C SER A 23 1.14 -0.73 -4.46
N GLY A 24 2.26 -0.35 -3.87
CA GLY A 24 2.24 0.25 -2.54
C GLY A 24 3.63 0.69 -2.11
N ASN A 25 3.69 1.30 -0.94
CA ASN A 25 4.93 1.84 -0.41
C ASN A 25 4.98 1.75 1.12
N TYR A 26 6.18 1.94 1.65
CA TYR A 26 6.40 2.11 3.09
C TYR A 26 6.40 3.61 3.43
N PRO A 27 5.35 4.14 4.08
CA PRO A 27 5.32 5.53 4.46
C PRO A 27 6.44 5.88 5.44
N THR A 28 6.85 7.13 5.42
CA THR A 28 7.85 7.67 6.34
C THR A 28 7.30 8.83 7.17
N ASN A 29 7.74 8.90 8.42
CA ASN A 29 7.43 10.02 9.29
C ASN A 29 8.21 11.28 8.88
N TYR A 30 8.06 12.36 9.64
CA TYR A 30 8.72 13.63 9.37
C TYR A 30 10.26 13.59 9.45
N TYR A 31 10.84 12.53 10.02
CA TYR A 31 12.28 12.27 10.02
C TYR A 31 12.75 11.41 8.84
N GLY A 32 11.85 11.00 7.95
CA GLY A 32 12.17 10.06 6.86
C GLY A 32 12.28 8.60 7.32
N HIS A 33 11.89 8.28 8.55
CA HIS A 33 11.92 6.90 9.05
C HIS A 33 10.62 6.17 8.76
N LYS A 34 10.74 4.92 8.29
CA LYS A 34 9.59 4.02 8.10
C LYS A 34 8.96 3.67 9.45
N TYR A 35 7.64 3.61 9.49
CA TYR A 35 6.90 3.23 10.69
C TYR A 35 7.09 1.74 10.99
N SER A 36 7.59 1.42 12.19
CA SER A 36 7.83 0.05 12.62
C SER A 36 6.56 -0.62 13.17
N CYS A 37 6.49 -1.93 13.05
CA CYS A 37 5.43 -2.74 13.63
C CYS A 37 5.98 -4.10 14.06
N THR A 38 5.36 -4.70 15.08
CA THR A 38 5.84 -5.94 15.72
C THR A 38 5.02 -7.17 15.31
N ILE A 39 3.71 -7.01 15.12
CA ILE A 39 2.80 -8.09 14.73
C ILE A 39 2.58 -8.02 13.22
N LEU A 40 3.10 -9.00 12.49
CA LEU A 40 2.97 -9.13 11.03
C LEU A 40 1.50 -9.34 10.61
N GLY A 41 1.16 -8.91 9.40
CA GLY A 41 -0.20 -8.97 8.87
C GLY A 41 -1.07 -7.84 9.40
N GLU A 42 -2.36 -8.14 9.62
CA GLU A 42 -3.35 -7.13 10.03
C GLU A 42 -2.91 -6.33 11.26
N ASN A 43 -2.86 -5.02 11.10
CA ASN A 43 -2.34 -4.15 12.14
C ASN A 43 -3.07 -2.81 12.13
N LYS A 44 -3.80 -2.51 13.22
CA LYS A 44 -4.59 -1.26 13.35
C LYS A 44 -3.70 -0.02 13.21
N TYR A 45 -2.51 -0.05 13.81
CA TYR A 45 -1.57 1.06 13.73
C TYR A 45 -1.15 1.33 12.28
N CYS A 46 -0.80 0.29 11.51
CA CYS A 46 -0.47 0.49 10.10
C CYS A 46 -1.66 0.96 9.26
N ARG A 47 -2.89 0.48 9.52
CA ARG A 47 -4.09 1.01 8.87
C ARG A 47 -4.28 2.51 9.13
N ASP A 48 -4.08 2.94 10.37
CA ASP A 48 -4.24 4.34 10.75
C ASP A 48 -3.15 5.23 10.13
N ILE A 49 -1.89 4.75 10.09
CA ILE A 49 -0.80 5.43 9.38
C ILE A 49 -1.11 5.57 7.89
N CYS A 50 -1.55 4.51 7.21
CA CYS A 50 -1.83 4.57 5.78
C CYS A 50 -2.96 5.57 5.44
N LYS A 51 -3.96 5.68 6.32
CA LYS A 51 -5.02 6.70 6.19
C LYS A 51 -4.48 8.13 6.29
N LEU A 52 -3.48 8.36 7.14
CA LEU A 52 -2.81 9.68 7.23
C LEU A 52 -2.08 10.02 5.92
N HIS A 53 -1.55 9.01 5.22
CA HIS A 53 -0.93 9.17 3.91
C HIS A 53 -1.94 9.12 2.75
N GLY A 54 -3.24 9.16 3.03
CA GLY A 54 -4.30 9.30 2.02
C GLY A 54 -4.77 8.00 1.37
N VAL A 55 -4.34 6.82 1.86
CA VAL A 55 -4.80 5.52 1.35
C VAL A 55 -5.51 4.69 2.41
N TYR A 56 -6.39 3.79 1.99
CA TYR A 56 -7.36 3.18 2.91
C TYR A 56 -6.79 2.03 3.76
N TYR A 57 -5.93 1.21 3.16
CA TYR A 57 -5.51 -0.05 3.75
C TYR A 57 -4.00 -0.13 3.95
N GLY A 58 -3.63 -0.77 5.05
CA GLY A 58 -2.26 -0.97 5.46
C GLY A 58 -2.13 -2.09 6.47
N TYR A 59 -0.99 -2.74 6.45
CA TYR A 59 -0.70 -3.87 7.32
C TYR A 59 0.80 -3.91 7.64
N CYS A 60 1.18 -4.77 8.58
CA CYS A 60 2.57 -4.93 8.96
C CYS A 60 3.27 -5.93 8.03
N TYR A 61 4.26 -5.46 7.29
CA TYR A 61 5.05 -6.25 6.37
C TYR A 61 6.54 -5.96 6.57
N ASN A 62 7.35 -7.01 6.73
CA ASN A 62 8.79 -6.89 7.01
C ASN A 62 9.11 -5.92 8.17
N SER A 63 8.33 -6.08 9.26
CA SER A 63 8.39 -5.27 10.50
C SER A 63 8.19 -3.77 10.29
N ARG A 64 7.57 -3.38 9.18
CA ARG A 64 7.25 -1.99 8.83
C ARG A 64 5.83 -1.91 8.29
N CYS A 65 5.21 -0.74 8.41
CA CYS A 65 3.90 -0.54 7.79
C CYS A 65 4.04 -0.49 6.27
N TRP A 66 3.26 -1.32 5.59
CA TRP A 66 3.06 -1.28 4.16
C TRP A 66 1.67 -0.72 3.86
N CYS A 67 1.60 0.23 2.95
CA CYS A 67 0.36 0.85 2.52
C CYS A 67 0.07 0.49 1.08
N GLU A 68 -1.08 -0.16 0.88
CA GLU A 68 -1.53 -0.48 -0.47
C GLU A 68 -1.98 0.78 -1.19
N ASN A 69 -1.65 0.85 -2.47
CA ASN A 69 -1.89 1.92 -3.41
C ASN A 69 -1.29 3.28 -2.99
N LEU A 70 -0.32 3.30 -2.07
CA LEU A 70 0.40 4.51 -1.69
C LEU A 70 1.35 4.94 -2.83
N PRO A 71 1.08 6.05 -3.53
CA PRO A 71 1.97 6.51 -4.60
C PRO A 71 3.24 7.13 -4.02
N ASP A 72 4.32 7.14 -4.80
CA ASP A 72 5.64 7.65 -4.37
C ASP A 72 5.58 9.11 -3.87
N LYS A 73 4.73 9.93 -4.50
CA LYS A 73 4.55 11.35 -4.16
C LYS A 73 3.94 11.60 -2.77
N ASP A 74 3.40 10.57 -2.12
CA ASP A 74 2.73 10.69 -0.80
C ASP A 74 3.47 9.84 0.27
N VAL A 75 4.68 9.37 -0.03
CA VAL A 75 5.46 8.51 0.90
C VAL A 75 5.84 9.25 2.18
N THR A 76 6.28 10.51 2.08
CA THR A 76 6.58 11.31 3.26
C THR A 76 5.30 11.95 3.79
N ILE A 77 5.21 12.11 5.12
CA ILE A 77 4.03 12.71 5.73
C ILE A 77 3.83 14.18 5.30
N PHE A 78 4.92 14.91 5.02
CA PHE A 78 4.81 16.28 4.53
C PHE A 78 4.24 16.33 3.11
N ASP A 79 4.75 15.49 2.21
CA ASP A 79 4.25 15.45 0.83
C ASP A 79 2.78 15.00 0.80
N ALA A 80 2.42 14.00 1.61
CA ALA A 80 1.03 13.52 1.71
C ALA A 80 0.08 14.64 2.17
N VAL A 81 0.46 15.40 3.20
CA VAL A 81 -0.34 16.53 3.71
C VAL A 81 -0.40 17.65 2.69
N GLU A 82 0.72 18.00 2.07
CA GLU A 82 0.77 19.05 1.04
C GLU A 82 -0.10 18.69 -0.16
N ASN A 83 -0.02 17.46 -0.67
CA ASN A 83 -0.83 16.99 -1.79
C ASN A 83 -2.31 16.92 -1.43
N TYR A 84 -2.65 16.52 -0.19
CA TYR A 84 -4.01 16.60 0.33
C TYR A 84 -4.52 18.05 0.34
N CYS A 85 -3.73 19.00 0.83
CA CYS A 85 -4.08 20.41 0.88
C CYS A 85 -4.25 21.01 -0.52
N LYS A 86 -3.31 20.78 -1.44
CA LYS A 86 -3.41 21.22 -2.85
C LYS A 86 -4.66 20.69 -3.54
N LYS A 87 -5.00 19.41 -3.28
CA LYS A 87 -6.20 18.78 -3.85
C LYS A 87 -7.48 19.46 -3.38
N ASN A 88 -7.54 19.91 -2.12
CA ASN A 88 -8.75 20.49 -1.52
C ASN A 88 -8.78 22.04 -1.57
N ASN A 89 -7.64 22.68 -1.77
CA ASN A 89 -7.50 24.13 -1.94
C ASN A 89 -6.44 24.41 -3.03
N PRO A 90 -6.85 24.66 -4.29
CA PRO A 90 -5.93 24.89 -5.40
C PRO A 90 -4.99 26.09 -5.22
N ASN A 91 -5.31 27.01 -4.32
CA ASN A 91 -4.50 28.18 -4.01
C ASN A 91 -3.50 27.94 -2.86
N PHE A 92 -3.49 26.74 -2.26
CA PHE A 92 -2.55 26.39 -1.21
C PHE A 92 -1.11 26.40 -1.73
N LYS A 93 -0.22 27.05 -0.98
CA LYS A 93 1.23 27.06 -1.20
C LYS A 93 1.91 26.67 0.10
N ALA A 94 2.69 25.60 0.07
CA ALA A 94 3.63 25.32 1.16
C ALA A 94 4.68 26.44 1.18
N ASN A 95 5.02 26.88 2.38
CA ASN A 95 5.86 28.03 2.68
C ASN A 95 7.27 27.63 3.07
#